data_AF-M2LIW8-F1
#
_entry.id   AF-M2LIW8-F1
#
_cell.length_a   1.000
_cell.length_b   1.000
_cell.length_c   1.000
_cell.angle_alpha   90.00
_cell.angle_beta   90.00
_cell.angle_gamma   90.00
#
_symmetry.space_group_name_H-M   'P 1'
#
loop_
_entity.id
_entity.type
_entity.pdbx_description
1 polymer ?
#
loop_
_entity_poly.entity_id
_entity_poly.type
_entity_poly.pdbx_seq_one_letter_code
_entity_poly.pdbx_strand_id
1 'polypeptide(L)'
;MHFITRETKYEEPTEPYWIWDAMTNNVHESGLQQPTKPAHPAAPGTSDTSQPTSPPADYQGYNPKIHGSYDPNAPYAQYHKQKRAEEEALSNPVSGIVPAASTGEYAAVGAFNRFSGRFQTDEQSTERHNDFNKSGRQMNSFFDVDAAANSHEGKSLKEERRQQRLTKKEVAELKQKRREKKEKKRMDFYKS
;
A
#
# COMPACT_ATOMS: atom_id res chain seq x y z
N MET A 1 24.12 -40.30 6.99
CA MET A 1 24.99 -40.10 8.16
C MET A 1 25.91 -41.30 8.29
N HIS A 2 27.19 -41.20 7.92
CA HIS A 2 28.15 -42.25 8.24
C HIS A 2 28.51 -42.14 9.73
N PHE A 3 28.21 -43.19 10.50
CA PHE A 3 28.38 -43.19 11.96
C PHE A 3 29.84 -43.05 12.42
N ILE A 4 30.81 -43.25 11.51
CA ILE A 4 32.24 -43.25 11.82
C ILE A 4 32.92 -41.91 11.51
N THR A 5 32.55 -41.24 10.40
CA THR A 5 33.20 -39.98 9.98
C THR A 5 32.41 -38.72 10.34
N ARG A 6 31.14 -38.83 10.77
CA ARG A 6 30.23 -37.71 11.09
C ARG A 6 30.04 -36.68 9.95
N GLU A 7 30.56 -36.93 8.77
CA GLU A 7 30.36 -36.08 7.60
C GLU A 7 28.98 -36.32 6.99
N THR A 8 28.20 -35.24 6.86
CA THR A 8 27.01 -35.20 6.02
C THR A 8 27.46 -34.86 4.61
N LYS A 9 27.61 -35.88 3.75
CA LYS A 9 27.67 -35.65 2.31
C LYS A 9 26.26 -35.31 1.84
N TYR A 10 26.01 -34.02 1.62
CA TYR A 10 24.83 -33.56 0.90
C TYR A 10 25.23 -33.46 -0.57
N GLU A 11 24.72 -34.36 -1.39
CA GLU A 11 24.85 -34.26 -2.85
C GLU A 11 23.70 -33.38 -3.35
N GLU A 12 24.04 -32.27 -4.01
CA GLU A 12 23.03 -31.40 -4.61
C GLU A 12 22.34 -32.13 -5.77
N PRO A 13 20.99 -32.06 -5.89
CA PRO A 13 20.27 -32.61 -7.04
C PRO A 13 20.73 -31.99 -8.36
N THR A 14 20.73 -32.76 -9.45
CA THR A 14 21.08 -32.26 -10.80
C THR A 14 19.95 -31.52 -11.50
N GLU A 15 18.74 -31.57 -10.94
CA GLU A 15 17.54 -30.92 -11.45
C GLU A 15 17.16 -29.73 -10.56
N PRO A 16 16.41 -28.74 -11.07
CA PRO A 16 15.92 -27.63 -10.27
C PRO A 16 15.07 -28.16 -9.09
N TYR A 17 15.37 -27.70 -7.88
CA TYR A 17 14.72 -28.22 -6.67
C TYR A 17 14.17 -27.10 -5.78
N TRP A 18 13.11 -27.41 -5.04
CA TRP A 18 12.55 -26.52 -4.03
C TRP A 18 13.12 -26.86 -2.66
N ILE A 19 13.45 -25.83 -1.88
CA ILE A 19 13.86 -26.02 -0.48
C ILE A 19 12.59 -26.01 0.38
N TRP A 20 12.40 -27.07 1.17
CA TRP A 20 11.32 -27.14 2.15
C TRP A 20 11.80 -26.60 3.49
N ASP A 21 11.06 -25.64 4.06
CA ASP A 21 11.32 -25.14 5.41
C ASP A 21 10.43 -25.87 6.43
N ALA A 22 11.07 -26.67 7.28
CA ALA A 22 10.41 -27.43 8.32
C ALA A 22 9.83 -26.55 9.44
N MET A 23 10.34 -25.32 9.64
CA MET A 23 9.87 -24.43 10.71
C MET A 23 8.54 -23.76 10.36
N THR A 24 8.35 -23.41 9.09
CA THR A 24 7.13 -22.79 8.56
C THR A 24 6.19 -23.79 7.88
N ASN A 25 6.63 -25.06 7.78
CA ASN A 25 5.94 -26.16 7.11
C ASN A 25 5.45 -25.77 5.71
N ASN A 26 6.30 -25.04 4.98
CA ASN A 26 6.03 -24.48 3.65
C ASN A 26 7.32 -24.45 2.81
N VAL A 27 7.15 -24.13 1.53
CA VAL A 27 8.28 -23.89 0.61
C VAL A 27 9.03 -22.63 1.03
N HIS A 28 10.36 -22.71 1.07
CA HIS A 28 11.24 -21.61 1.47
C HIS A 28 11.12 -20.41 0.51
N GLU A 29 11.23 -19.19 1.03
CA GLU A 29 11.04 -17.94 0.28
C GLU A 29 12.02 -17.76 -0.89
N SER A 30 13.14 -18.47 -0.86
CA SER A 30 14.14 -18.45 -1.93
C SER A 30 13.65 -19.02 -3.27
N GLY A 31 12.49 -19.69 -3.29
CA GLY A 31 11.90 -20.24 -4.52
C GLY A 31 12.65 -21.44 -5.10
N LEU A 32 12.45 -21.68 -6.41
CA LEU A 32 13.08 -22.79 -7.16
C LEU A 32 14.59 -22.53 -7.32
N GLN A 33 15.41 -23.41 -6.74
CA GLN A 33 16.86 -23.34 -6.82
C GLN A 33 17.38 -24.04 -8.07
N GLN A 34 18.43 -23.48 -8.66
CA GLN A 34 19.16 -24.07 -9.78
C GLN A 34 20.45 -24.71 -9.26
N PRO A 35 20.82 -25.92 -9.71
CA PRO A 35 22.02 -26.59 -9.24
C PRO A 35 23.29 -25.84 -9.65
N THR A 36 24.30 -25.82 -8.76
CA THR A 36 25.58 -25.14 -9.01
C THR A 36 26.42 -25.82 -10.10
N LYS A 37 26.21 -27.13 -10.32
CA LYS A 37 26.75 -27.88 -11.47
C LYS A 37 25.64 -28.16 -12.49
N PRO A 38 25.55 -27.40 -13.59
CA PRO A 38 24.61 -27.71 -14.66
C PRO A 38 25.03 -29.01 -15.36
N ALA A 39 24.12 -29.99 -15.46
CA ALA A 39 24.39 -31.27 -16.13
C ALA A 39 24.27 -31.22 -17.67
N HIS A 40 23.98 -30.06 -18.27
CA HIS A 40 23.80 -29.95 -19.72
C HIS A 40 24.39 -28.65 -20.27
N PRO A 41 25.12 -28.69 -21.40
CA PRO A 41 25.46 -27.46 -22.12
C PRO A 41 24.16 -26.86 -22.66
N ALA A 42 23.85 -25.64 -22.23
CA ALA A 42 22.81 -24.83 -22.86
C ALA A 42 23.13 -24.68 -24.35
N ALA A 43 22.13 -24.88 -25.21
CA ALA A 43 22.27 -24.72 -26.64
C ALA A 43 22.71 -23.28 -26.98
N PRO A 44 23.70 -23.09 -27.87
CA PRO A 44 24.13 -21.75 -28.27
C PRO A 44 23.05 -21.16 -29.19
N GLY A 45 22.37 -20.10 -28.75
CA GLY A 45 21.39 -19.44 -29.63
C GLY A 45 20.35 -18.54 -28.99
N THR A 46 20.23 -18.45 -27.66
CA THR A 46 19.34 -17.47 -27.02
C THR A 46 20.13 -16.23 -26.63
N SER A 47 20.56 -15.46 -27.63
CA SER A 47 20.74 -14.03 -27.45
C SER A 47 19.35 -13.39 -27.41
N ASP A 48 18.62 -13.62 -26.32
CA ASP A 48 17.53 -12.71 -26.00
C ASP A 48 18.20 -11.43 -25.55
N THR A 49 18.21 -10.50 -26.50
CA THR A 49 18.48 -9.09 -26.29
C THR A 49 17.45 -8.63 -25.27
N SER A 50 17.79 -8.75 -23.99
CA SER A 50 17.10 -8.03 -22.94
C SER A 50 17.26 -6.55 -23.28
N GLN A 51 16.17 -5.95 -23.73
CA GLN A 51 16.05 -4.50 -23.71
C GLN A 51 16.43 -4.02 -22.31
N PRO A 52 17.40 -3.12 -22.16
CA PRO A 52 17.67 -2.53 -20.87
C PRO A 52 16.54 -1.53 -20.57
N THR A 53 15.58 -1.93 -19.75
CA THR A 53 14.61 -1.03 -19.09
C THR A 53 15.23 -0.27 -17.90
N SER A 54 16.57 -0.23 -17.82
CA SER A 54 17.33 0.60 -16.89
C SER A 54 18.29 1.48 -17.67
N PRO A 55 18.52 2.74 -17.24
CA PRO A 55 19.49 3.61 -17.89
C PRO A 55 20.86 2.91 -17.96
N PRO A 56 21.65 3.11 -19.03
CA PRO A 56 23.06 2.77 -18.98
C PRO A 56 23.67 3.46 -17.77
N ALA A 57 24.59 2.80 -17.06
CA ALA A 57 25.17 3.27 -15.80
C ALA A 57 25.79 4.70 -15.89
N ASP A 58 26.01 5.21 -17.10
CA ASP A 58 26.60 6.51 -17.41
C ASP A 58 25.58 7.64 -17.71
N TYR A 59 24.27 7.44 -17.53
CA TYR A 59 23.29 8.50 -17.78
C TYR A 59 23.32 9.61 -16.70
N GLN A 60 24.01 10.71 -16.97
CA GLN A 60 24.18 11.84 -16.02
C GLN A 60 23.26 13.05 -16.28
N GLY A 61 22.32 12.97 -17.24
CA GLY A 61 21.40 14.05 -17.56
C GLY A 61 22.06 15.32 -18.12
N TYR A 62 21.33 16.45 -18.17
CA TYR A 62 21.86 17.72 -18.66
C TYR A 62 22.66 18.47 -17.59
N ASN A 63 23.95 18.66 -17.86
CA ASN A 63 24.88 19.50 -17.10
C ASN A 63 25.38 20.70 -17.93
N PRO A 64 25.00 21.96 -17.63
CA PRO A 64 25.34 23.12 -18.45
C PRO A 64 26.86 23.38 -18.56
N LYS A 65 27.68 22.87 -17.62
CA LYS A 65 29.13 23.01 -17.65
C LYS A 65 29.81 22.07 -18.66
N ILE A 66 29.18 20.94 -18.98
CA ILE A 66 29.68 19.92 -19.91
C ILE A 66 28.98 20.05 -21.27
N HIS A 67 27.68 20.37 -21.26
CA HIS A 67 26.81 20.33 -22.44
C HIS A 67 26.51 21.71 -23.05
N GLY A 68 26.93 22.82 -22.41
CA GLY A 68 26.80 24.16 -22.98
C GLY A 68 25.34 24.64 -23.05
N SER A 69 24.89 25.08 -24.22
CA SER A 69 23.49 25.45 -24.49
C SER A 69 22.65 24.21 -24.80
N TYR A 70 21.40 24.19 -24.35
CA TYR A 70 20.49 23.07 -24.57
C TYR A 70 20.27 22.76 -26.06
N ASP A 71 20.76 21.61 -26.51
CA ASP A 71 20.51 21.04 -27.83
C ASP A 71 19.34 20.02 -27.77
N PRO A 72 18.21 20.27 -28.48
CA PRO A 72 17.06 19.38 -28.50
C PRO A 72 17.27 18.05 -29.25
N ASN A 73 18.35 17.92 -30.02
CA ASN A 73 18.70 16.70 -30.76
C ASN A 73 19.79 15.86 -30.07
N ALA A 74 20.36 16.34 -28.96
CA ALA A 74 21.43 15.62 -28.25
C ALA A 74 20.93 14.33 -27.56
N PRO A 75 21.82 13.34 -27.32
CA PRO A 75 21.46 12.04 -26.74
C PRO A 75 20.74 12.15 -25.38
N TYR A 76 21.16 13.09 -24.53
CA TYR A 76 20.53 13.33 -23.22
C TYR A 76 19.08 13.85 -23.36
N ALA A 77 18.77 14.58 -24.42
CA ALA A 77 17.43 15.13 -24.65
C ALA A 77 16.49 14.06 -25.23
N GLN A 78 17.02 13.16 -26.06
CA GLN A 78 16.24 12.07 -26.65
C GLN A 78 15.87 10.98 -25.64
N TYR A 79 16.73 10.70 -24.66
CA TYR A 79 16.43 9.73 -23.60
C TYR A 79 15.13 10.08 -22.85
N HIS A 80 14.95 11.35 -22.50
CA HIS A 80 13.73 11.80 -21.83
C HIS A 80 12.48 11.77 -22.73
N LYS A 81 12.64 11.91 -24.05
CA LYS A 81 11.54 11.82 -25.02
C LYS A 81 11.06 10.37 -25.17
N GLN A 82 11.99 9.42 -25.26
CA GLN A 82 11.67 7.98 -25.34
C GLN A 82 11.00 7.49 -24.06
N LYS A 83 11.57 7.81 -22.88
CA LYS A 83 10.95 7.46 -21.59
C LYS A 83 9.55 8.04 -21.43
N ARG A 84 9.33 9.30 -21.84
CA ARG A 84 8.01 9.93 -21.79
C ARG A 84 7.03 9.24 -22.73
N ALA A 85 7.46 8.87 -23.93
CA ALA A 85 6.62 8.13 -24.89
C ALA A 85 6.28 6.71 -24.39
N GLU A 86 7.22 6.05 -23.70
CA GLU A 86 6.99 4.75 -23.05
C GLU A 86 6.03 4.87 -21.86
N GLU A 87 6.22 5.86 -20.97
CA GLU A 87 5.28 6.13 -19.88
C GLU A 87 3.88 6.49 -20.42
N GLU A 88 3.80 7.25 -21.52
CA GLU A 88 2.55 7.59 -22.18
C GLU A 88 1.88 6.37 -22.83
N ALA A 89 2.66 5.45 -23.40
CA ALA A 89 2.18 4.17 -23.93
C ALA A 89 1.72 3.20 -22.83
N LEU A 90 2.36 3.20 -21.65
CA LEU A 90 1.87 2.45 -20.48
C LEU A 90 0.64 3.10 -19.84
N SER A 91 0.50 4.43 -19.95
CA SER A 91 -0.67 5.16 -19.45
C SER A 91 -1.89 5.12 -20.38
N ASN A 92 -1.68 4.76 -21.65
CA ASN A 92 -2.74 4.44 -22.61
C ASN A 92 -2.99 2.93 -22.58
N PRO A 93 -3.99 2.42 -21.84
CA PRO A 93 -4.36 1.01 -21.90
C PRO A 93 -4.89 0.70 -23.31
N VAL A 94 -4.03 0.20 -24.19
CA VAL A 94 -4.42 -0.46 -25.43
C VAL A 94 -5.21 -1.72 -25.05
N SER A 95 -6.52 -1.57 -25.09
CA SER A 95 -7.46 -2.52 -25.66
C SER A 95 -7.25 -4.01 -25.30
N GLY A 96 -7.61 -4.36 -24.07
CA GLY A 96 -7.90 -5.75 -23.67
C GLY A 96 -9.20 -5.91 -22.87
N ILE A 97 -9.66 -4.85 -22.22
CA ILE A 97 -10.98 -4.79 -21.56
C ILE A 97 -11.52 -3.42 -21.87
N VAL A 98 -12.50 -3.37 -22.77
CA VAL A 98 -13.31 -2.19 -23.02
C VAL A 98 -13.97 -1.82 -21.68
N PRO A 99 -13.71 -0.67 -21.04
CA PRO A 99 -14.67 -0.19 -20.07
C PRO A 99 -15.91 0.13 -20.88
N ALA A 100 -16.99 -0.62 -20.65
CA ALA A 100 -18.31 -0.33 -21.21
C ALA A 100 -18.81 1.00 -20.61
N ALA A 101 -18.18 2.10 -20.99
CA ALA A 101 -18.46 3.45 -20.55
C ALA A 101 -18.79 4.30 -21.78
N SER A 102 -19.61 3.77 -22.70
CA SER A 102 -20.28 4.58 -23.72
C SER A 102 -21.49 3.87 -24.38
N THR A 103 -22.25 3.08 -23.63
CA THR A 103 -23.58 2.63 -24.06
C THR A 103 -24.59 3.24 -23.11
N GLY A 104 -25.42 4.14 -23.64
CA GLY A 104 -26.35 4.97 -22.90
C GLY A 104 -27.24 4.18 -21.94
N GLU A 105 -27.60 4.88 -20.86
CA GLU A 105 -28.83 4.75 -20.07
C GLU A 105 -29.40 3.32 -20.01
N TYR A 106 -29.12 2.59 -18.92
CA TYR A 106 -29.49 1.19 -18.62
C TYR A 106 -28.49 0.09 -19.03
N ALA A 107 -27.21 0.25 -18.69
CA ALA A 107 -26.25 -0.85 -18.63
C ALA A 107 -25.97 -1.26 -17.18
N ALA A 108 -25.97 -2.57 -16.90
CA ALA A 108 -25.56 -3.13 -15.61
C ALA A 108 -24.37 -4.08 -15.83
N VAL A 109 -23.25 -3.81 -15.15
CA VAL A 109 -22.08 -4.67 -15.14
C VAL A 109 -22.03 -5.36 -13.77
N GLY A 110 -21.84 -6.68 -13.76
CA GLY A 110 -21.73 -7.46 -12.53
C GLY A 110 -20.73 -8.60 -12.66
N ALA A 111 -20.06 -8.92 -11.57
CA ALA A 111 -19.09 -10.02 -11.50
C ALA A 111 -19.80 -11.34 -11.15
N PHE A 112 -19.34 -12.44 -11.75
CA PHE A 112 -19.87 -13.78 -11.51
C PHE A 112 -18.78 -14.73 -11.06
N ASN A 113 -19.10 -15.62 -10.12
CA ASN A 113 -18.22 -16.70 -9.74
C ASN A 113 -18.22 -17.78 -10.83
N ARG A 114 -17.05 -18.07 -11.41
CA ARG A 114 -16.88 -19.07 -12.49
C ARG A 114 -17.40 -20.47 -12.12
N PHE A 115 -17.34 -20.85 -10.84
CA PHE A 115 -17.71 -22.20 -10.39
C PHE A 115 -19.17 -22.33 -9.98
N SER A 116 -19.75 -21.29 -9.37
CA SER A 116 -21.14 -21.34 -8.89
C SER A 116 -22.13 -20.60 -9.79
N GLY A 117 -21.66 -19.81 -10.75
CA GLY A 117 -22.48 -18.98 -11.63
C GLY A 117 -23.28 -17.90 -10.89
N ARG A 118 -23.04 -17.69 -9.59
CA ARG A 118 -23.74 -16.71 -8.78
C ARG A 118 -23.10 -15.34 -8.95
N PHE A 119 -23.95 -14.30 -8.89
CA PHE A 119 -23.47 -12.93 -8.76
C PHE A 119 -22.63 -12.78 -7.50
N GLN A 120 -21.46 -12.17 -7.66
CA GLN A 120 -20.60 -11.81 -6.54
C GLN A 120 -20.95 -10.38 -6.12
N THR A 121 -21.11 -10.19 -4.81
CA THR A 121 -21.16 -8.85 -4.25
C THR A 121 -19.77 -8.21 -4.35
N ASP A 122 -19.71 -6.88 -4.26
CA ASP A 122 -18.44 -6.14 -4.34
C ASP A 122 -17.43 -6.60 -3.28
N GLU A 123 -17.94 -7.05 -2.12
CA GLU A 123 -17.16 -7.64 -1.03
C GLU A 123 -16.46 -8.97 -1.37
N GLN A 124 -16.91 -9.65 -2.43
CA GLN A 124 -16.39 -10.94 -2.89
C GLN A 124 -15.77 -10.85 -4.29
N SER A 125 -15.64 -9.64 -4.82
CA SER A 125 -15.04 -9.39 -6.13
C SER A 125 -13.52 -9.57 -6.07
N THR A 126 -12.94 -9.91 -7.23
CA THR A 126 -11.48 -9.97 -7.40
C THR A 126 -10.81 -8.63 -7.16
N GLU A 127 -11.50 -7.53 -7.46
CA GLU A 127 -11.02 -6.16 -7.25
C GLU A 127 -10.64 -5.93 -5.78
N ARG A 128 -11.42 -6.45 -4.84
CA ARG A 128 -11.15 -6.30 -3.41
C ARG A 128 -9.82 -6.91 -2.97
N HIS A 129 -9.33 -7.93 -3.67
CA HIS A 129 -8.12 -8.67 -3.29
C HIS A 129 -6.83 -8.12 -3.92
N ASN A 130 -6.86 -6.97 -4.58
CA ASN A 130 -5.65 -6.29 -5.04
C ASN A 130 -4.90 -5.60 -3.87
N ASP A 131 -3.62 -5.30 -4.09
CA ASP A 131 -2.74 -4.74 -3.06
C ASP A 131 -3.16 -3.32 -2.63
N PHE A 132 -3.66 -2.53 -3.58
CA PHE A 132 -4.22 -1.20 -3.32
C PHE A 132 -5.38 -1.24 -2.33
N ASN A 133 -6.42 -2.05 -2.60
CA ASN A 133 -7.59 -2.20 -1.73
C ASN A 133 -7.22 -2.86 -0.40
N LYS A 134 -6.21 -3.75 -0.39
CA LYS A 134 -5.67 -4.31 0.86
C LYS A 134 -5.02 -3.22 1.73
N SER A 135 -4.14 -2.41 1.15
CA SER A 135 -3.50 -1.29 1.85
C SER A 135 -4.54 -0.28 2.36
N GLY A 136 -5.56 0.04 1.55
CA GLY A 136 -6.68 0.89 1.95
C GLY A 136 -7.43 0.37 3.19
N ARG A 137 -7.76 -0.93 3.25
CA ARG A 137 -8.41 -1.53 4.43
C ARG A 137 -7.53 -1.51 5.68
N GLN A 138 -6.24 -1.79 5.51
CA GLN A 138 -5.28 -1.74 6.62
C GLN A 138 -5.14 -0.32 7.16
N MET A 139 -5.01 0.68 6.27
CA MET A 139 -4.94 2.09 6.63
C MET A 139 -6.22 2.58 7.29
N ASN A 140 -7.40 2.27 6.73
CA ASN A 140 -8.69 2.67 7.31
C ASN A 140 -8.92 2.10 8.71
N SER A 141 -8.24 1.02 9.10
CA SER A 141 -8.33 0.49 10.48
C SER A 141 -7.63 1.39 11.51
N PHE A 142 -6.63 2.17 11.10
CA PHE A 142 -5.88 3.08 11.97
C PHE A 142 -6.20 4.56 11.70
N PHE A 143 -6.51 4.87 10.45
CA PHE A 143 -6.80 6.19 9.92
C PHE A 143 -8.17 6.15 9.27
N ASP A 144 -9.20 6.01 10.10
CA ASP A 144 -10.58 6.18 9.66
C ASP A 144 -10.85 7.68 9.48
N VAL A 145 -10.52 8.20 8.30
CA VAL A 145 -10.66 9.62 7.94
C VAL A 145 -12.11 10.06 8.08
N ASP A 146 -13.07 9.19 7.77
CA ASP A 146 -14.50 9.50 7.84
C ASP A 146 -14.99 9.51 9.28
N ALA A 147 -14.58 8.55 10.11
CA ALA A 147 -14.89 8.61 11.54
C ALA A 147 -14.20 9.78 12.25
N ALA A 148 -12.96 10.11 11.88
CA ALA A 148 -12.23 11.25 12.44
C ALA A 148 -12.82 12.60 11.99
N ALA A 149 -13.33 12.70 10.76
CA ALA A 149 -14.03 13.88 10.27
C ALA A 149 -15.40 14.06 10.96
N ASN A 150 -16.09 12.95 11.24
CA ASN A 150 -17.43 12.96 11.81
C ASN A 150 -17.46 12.89 13.35
N SER A 151 -16.36 12.52 14.02
CA SER A 151 -16.30 12.37 15.49
C SER A 151 -16.65 13.64 16.26
N HIS A 152 -16.40 14.80 15.64
CA HIS A 152 -16.65 16.11 16.23
C HIS A 152 -17.84 16.84 15.57
N GLU A 153 -18.70 16.13 14.81
CA GLU A 153 -19.78 16.76 14.01
C GLU A 153 -19.25 17.86 13.05
N GLY A 154 -17.99 17.74 12.61
CA GLY A 154 -17.29 18.77 11.83
C GLY A 154 -16.92 20.03 12.63
N LYS A 155 -17.10 20.05 13.96
CA LYS A 155 -16.75 21.18 14.83
C LYS A 155 -15.24 21.21 15.08
N SER A 156 -14.67 22.40 15.08
CA SER A 156 -13.25 22.55 15.42
C SER A 156 -13.01 22.30 16.91
N LEU A 157 -11.84 21.77 17.28
CA LEU A 157 -11.40 21.60 18.68
C LEU A 157 -11.53 22.91 19.51
N LYS A 158 -11.39 24.06 18.84
CA LYS A 158 -11.56 25.37 19.46
C LYS A 158 -13.03 25.65 19.77
N GLU A 159 -13.96 25.27 18.90
CA GLU A 159 -15.40 25.38 19.14
C GLU A 159 -15.88 24.41 20.22
N GLU A 160 -15.35 23.18 20.26
CA GLU A 160 -15.66 22.25 21.35
C GLU A 160 -15.27 22.83 22.72
N ARG A 161 -14.05 23.38 22.82
CA ARG A 161 -13.61 24.08 24.03
C ARG A 161 -14.43 25.34 24.33
N ARG A 162 -15.00 25.97 23.30
CA ARG A 162 -15.78 27.21 23.45
C ARG A 162 -17.25 26.95 23.77
N GLN A 163 -17.77 25.73 23.61
CA GLN A 163 -19.18 25.39 23.88
C GLN A 163 -19.50 25.21 25.37
N GLN A 164 -18.50 25.12 26.25
CA GLN A 164 -18.72 25.14 27.70
C GLN A 164 -18.89 26.57 28.25
N ARG A 165 -19.72 27.39 27.59
CA ARG A 165 -20.14 28.68 28.17
C ARG A 165 -21.32 28.41 29.09
N LEU A 166 -21.02 28.32 30.39
CA LEU A 166 -22.03 28.19 31.45
C LEU A 166 -23.13 29.23 31.25
N THR A 167 -24.39 28.78 31.27
CA THR A 167 -25.54 29.68 31.18
C THR A 167 -25.61 30.56 32.43
N LYS A 168 -26.27 31.73 32.35
CA LYS A 168 -26.42 32.62 33.52
C LYS A 168 -27.05 31.91 34.73
N LYS A 169 -27.93 30.93 34.47
CA LYS A 169 -28.57 30.08 35.48
C LYS A 169 -27.58 29.14 36.14
N GLU A 170 -26.79 28.42 35.35
CA GLU A 170 -25.72 27.53 35.87
C GLU A 170 -24.67 28.29 36.67
N VAL A 171 -24.30 29.51 36.24
CA VAL A 171 -23.38 30.37 37.00
C VAL A 171 -23.99 30.75 38.37
N ALA A 172 -25.31 31.02 38.42
CA ALA A 172 -26.00 31.34 39.67
C ALA A 172 -26.05 30.12 40.61
N GLU A 173 -26.36 28.94 40.09
CA GLU A 173 -26.37 27.69 40.86
C GLU A 173 -24.97 27.35 41.41
N LEU A 174 -23.92 27.51 40.61
CA LEU A 174 -22.54 27.32 41.09
C LEU A 174 -22.16 28.31 42.18
N LYS A 175 -22.64 29.56 42.12
CA LYS A 175 -22.44 30.56 43.18
C LYS A 175 -23.21 30.19 44.45
N GLN A 176 -24.44 29.71 44.35
CA GLN A 176 -25.23 29.23 45.48
C GLN A 176 -24.58 28.01 46.14
N LYS A 177 -24.21 26.98 45.37
CA LYS A 177 -23.47 25.81 45.87
C LYS A 177 -22.17 26.20 46.58
N ARG A 178 -21.45 27.20 46.07
CA ARG A 178 -20.26 27.74 46.73
C ARG A 178 -20.59 28.45 48.04
N ARG A 179 -21.69 29.19 48.10
CA ARG A 179 -22.17 29.88 49.32
C ARG A 179 -22.61 28.87 50.37
N GLU A 180 -23.42 27.89 50.01
CA GLU A 180 -23.88 26.80 50.87
C GLU A 180 -22.70 26.00 51.45
N LYS A 181 -21.69 25.68 50.63
CA LYS A 181 -20.46 25.03 51.13
C LYS A 181 -19.73 25.88 52.18
N LYS A 182 -19.70 27.21 52.02
CA LYS A 182 -19.08 28.12 53.00
C LYS A 182 -19.90 28.21 54.28
N GLU A 183 -21.22 28.34 54.14
CA GLU A 183 -22.13 28.41 55.28
C GLU A 183 -22.13 27.09 56.06
N LYS A 184 -22.16 25.93 55.38
CA LYS A 184 -22.00 24.62 56.02
C LYS A 184 -20.70 24.51 56.79
N LYS A 185 -19.55 24.88 56.20
CA LYS A 185 -18.27 24.90 56.92
C LYS A 185 -18.28 25.83 58.14
N ARG A 186 -18.96 26.98 58.03
CA ARG A 186 -19.11 27.92 59.14
C ARG A 186 -20.01 27.36 60.24
N MET A 187 -21.11 26.69 59.88
CA MET A 187 -22.02 26.04 60.84
C MET A 187 -21.35 24.82 61.49
N ASP A 188 -20.62 24.01 60.73
CA ASP A 188 -19.84 22.89 61.24
C ASP A 188 -18.77 23.37 62.24
N PHE A 189 -18.12 24.51 61.96
CA PHE A 189 -17.18 25.14 62.90
C PHE A 189 -17.84 25.58 64.22
N TYR A 190 -19.07 26.09 64.19
CA TYR A 190 -19.81 26.47 65.40
C TYR A 190 -20.48 25.29 66.13
N LYS A 191 -20.58 24.13 65.46
CA LYS A 191 -21.16 22.90 66.02
C LYS A 191 -20.09 22.02 66.69
N SER A 192 -18.82 22.23 66.38
CA SER A 192 -17.65 21.68 67.08
C SER A 192 -17.30 22.49 68.32
#